data_AF-A0A9P5DRL9-F1
#
_entry.id   AF-A0A9P5DRL9-F1
#
_cell.length_a   1.000
_cell.length_b   1.000
_cell.length_c   1.000
_cell.angle_alpha   90.00
_cell.angle_beta   90.00
_cell.angle_gamma   90.00
#
_symmetry.space_group_name_H-M   'P 1'
#
loop_
_entity.id
_entity.type
_entity.pdbx_description
1 polymer ?
#
loop_
_entity_poly.entity_id
_entity_poly.type
_entity_poly.pdbx_seq_one_letter_code
_entity_poly.pdbx_strand_id
1 'polypeptide(L)'
;MALLAPYNDSMKLGSGFNSFTQELCLDGAVTREDTGKLTDDAPEVEQLPVQISQQVTYKTSIIDKVSDVFDTLNINAAFTIKFGKGNVEGGADFLNVSKIKNADLTFMVSCKVINQITMDQTLTRFSPIQGLKPADFPRVYGDSFISGFQEGGEFTAIISVRAKDRSQANTMKADTSVSFTLEKPAKEESGTGGDVDLSIHKIKRDILTENETTISVAWTGGGQHLKNPEDDWTFDTMRAVALKFPDAVAKCPMKTNAVLTKYTSLKSFHTLSVQFNPLSYENARVYTAALRDAFLDYQNIAKSLSVLALDVNAGTHKLIARGDKVEKNFAKETLKASNPNLLQNFLNETQAESMEKTVNDKSNAPPEETAKEIEEPVPVSVPPPEEGGGVGDPDEPTSTSSDVTPEEDGSAAILAAEDPPKAVNPLVIDKPYPPTIYGLESARMQCRFMMNRIISEVDKVANYPEIATDETRPLPYMSPFLFNLLLPTACPQVSQPIV
;
A
#
# COMPACT_ATOMS: atom_id res chain seq x y z
N MET A 1 -14.86 6.92 13.05
CA MET A 1 -14.14 5.68 13.44
C MET A 1 -13.03 6.05 14.41
N ALA A 2 -12.72 5.18 15.36
CA ALA A 2 -11.45 5.28 16.09
C ALA A 2 -10.31 4.81 15.16
N LEU A 3 -9.11 5.39 15.33
CA LEU A 3 -7.94 4.95 14.59
C LEU A 3 -7.27 3.81 15.37
N LEU A 4 -6.95 2.70 14.70
CA LEU A 4 -6.40 1.51 15.32
C LEU A 4 -5.05 1.14 14.69
N ALA A 5 -4.17 0.55 15.49
CA ALA A 5 -2.97 -0.15 15.03
C ALA A 5 -2.90 -1.56 15.67
N PRO A 6 -2.19 -2.53 15.08
CA PRO A 6 -1.87 -3.79 15.73
C PRO A 6 -1.15 -3.55 17.06
N TYR A 7 -1.50 -4.28 18.12
CA TYR A 7 -0.84 -4.14 19.42
C TYR A 7 0.56 -4.77 19.44
N ASN A 8 1.46 -4.22 20.25
CA ASN A 8 2.79 -4.74 20.56
C ASN A 8 3.09 -4.46 22.05
N ASP A 9 3.75 -5.36 22.77
CA ASP A 9 3.98 -5.20 24.22
C ASP A 9 4.90 -4.03 24.61
N SER A 10 5.58 -3.39 23.67
CA SER A 10 6.30 -2.13 23.88
C SER A 10 5.37 -0.91 24.00
N MET A 11 4.09 -1.04 23.59
CA MET A 11 3.12 0.05 23.56
C MET A 11 2.59 0.39 24.95
N LYS A 12 2.67 1.68 25.34
CA LYS A 12 2.13 2.19 26.60
C LYS A 12 1.11 3.30 26.35
N LEU A 13 0.28 3.55 27.35
CA LEU A 13 -0.63 4.70 27.37
C LEU A 13 0.18 6.00 27.41
N GLY A 14 -0.18 6.97 26.55
CA GLY A 14 0.46 8.28 26.48
C GLY A 14 1.73 8.34 25.60
N SER A 15 2.26 7.21 25.12
CA SER A 15 3.36 7.21 24.14
C SER A 15 2.87 7.73 22.78
N GLY A 16 3.72 8.48 22.09
CA GLY A 16 3.51 8.93 20.70
C GLY A 16 3.60 7.77 19.72
N PHE A 17 2.95 7.92 18.56
CA PHE A 17 2.84 6.88 17.55
C PHE A 17 2.64 7.46 16.15
N ASN A 18 3.44 7.02 15.18
CA ASN A 18 3.27 7.37 13.78
C ASN A 18 2.23 6.43 13.14
N SER A 19 1.03 6.94 12.89
CA SER A 19 -0.11 6.16 12.39
C SER A 19 0.01 5.76 10.91
N PHE A 20 1.06 6.20 10.21
CA PHE A 20 1.37 5.83 8.83
C PHE A 20 2.46 4.74 8.77
N THR A 21 3.60 4.94 9.41
CA THR A 21 4.67 3.94 9.45
C THR A 21 4.46 2.84 10.48
N GLN A 22 3.53 3.01 11.43
CA GLN A 22 3.26 2.11 12.57
C GLN A 22 4.44 1.98 13.54
N GLU A 23 5.27 3.02 13.62
CA GLU A 23 6.39 3.13 14.55
C GLU A 23 5.94 3.76 15.88
N LEU A 24 6.41 3.18 17.00
CA LEU A 24 6.29 3.78 18.33
C LEU A 24 7.28 4.94 18.46
N CYS A 25 6.82 6.08 18.97
CA CYS A 25 7.59 7.32 19.08
C CYS A 25 7.87 7.66 20.55
N LEU A 26 8.02 8.94 20.90
CA LEU A 26 8.35 9.41 22.26
C LEU A 26 7.41 8.83 23.34
N ASP A 27 7.98 8.18 24.35
CA ASP A 27 7.23 7.73 25.52
C ASP A 27 6.83 8.89 26.44
N GLY A 28 5.62 8.88 26.99
CA GLY A 28 5.08 9.99 27.78
C GLY A 28 4.79 11.29 27.00
N ALA A 29 4.63 11.21 25.68
CA ALA A 29 4.24 12.34 24.82
C ALA A 29 2.93 13.03 25.26
N VAL A 30 2.01 12.27 25.87
CA VAL A 30 0.83 12.77 26.56
C VAL A 30 0.82 12.20 27.97
N THR A 31 0.73 13.06 28.98
CA THR A 31 0.63 12.67 30.38
C THR A 31 -0.80 12.84 30.89
N ARG A 32 -1.05 12.28 32.07
CA ARG A 32 -2.25 12.61 32.84
C ARG A 32 -2.16 14.05 33.34
N GLU A 33 -3.31 14.63 33.70
CA GLU A 33 -3.35 15.88 34.46
C GLU A 33 -3.00 15.61 35.93
N ASP A 34 -2.21 16.49 36.56
CA ASP A 34 -1.79 16.38 37.96
C ASP A 34 -2.95 16.69 38.94
N THR A 35 -4.01 15.88 38.90
CA THR A 35 -4.99 15.80 39.98
C THR A 35 -4.30 15.21 41.21
N GLY A 36 -3.83 16.09 42.11
CA GLY A 36 -2.98 15.76 43.25
C GLY A 36 -3.62 14.86 44.32
N LYS A 37 -3.82 13.58 43.99
CA LYS A 37 -4.02 12.44 44.87
C LYS A 37 -3.92 11.14 44.06
N LEU A 38 -2.86 10.37 44.27
CA LEU A 38 -2.92 8.93 44.05
C LEU A 38 -3.70 8.34 45.24
N THR A 39 -4.91 7.86 44.97
CA THR A 39 -5.58 6.87 45.81
C THR A 39 -5.48 5.55 45.07
N ASP A 40 -4.54 4.70 45.49
CA ASP A 40 -4.37 3.32 44.99
C ASP A 40 -5.48 2.39 45.53
N ASP A 41 -6.72 2.89 45.55
CA ASP A 41 -7.96 2.22 45.96
C ASP A 41 -8.82 2.00 44.70
N ALA A 42 -8.30 1.23 43.75
CA ALA A 42 -9.16 0.59 42.76
C ALA A 42 -9.98 -0.47 43.51
N PRO A 43 -11.33 -0.38 43.57
CA PRO A 43 -12.12 -1.32 44.33
C PRO A 43 -11.99 -2.72 43.72
N GLU A 44 -11.55 -3.68 44.54
CA GLU A 44 -11.50 -5.09 44.16
C GLU A 44 -12.94 -5.63 44.04
N VAL A 45 -13.49 -5.53 42.82
CA VAL A 45 -14.85 -6.01 42.54
C VAL A 45 -14.85 -7.53 42.60
N GLU A 46 -15.57 -8.08 43.58
CA GLU A 46 -15.75 -9.53 43.73
C GLU A 46 -16.21 -10.16 42.41
N GLN A 47 -15.44 -11.13 41.92
CA GLN A 47 -15.67 -11.76 40.61
C GLN A 47 -16.84 -12.76 40.68
N LEU A 48 -18.06 -12.21 40.70
CA LEU A 48 -19.19 -12.88 40.07
C LEU A 48 -18.81 -13.21 38.61
N PRO A 49 -19.32 -14.31 38.02
CA PRO A 49 -19.06 -14.65 36.63
C PRO A 49 -19.75 -13.65 35.70
N VAL A 50 -19.09 -12.51 35.48
CA VAL A 50 -19.56 -11.47 34.56
C VAL A 50 -19.63 -12.08 33.17
N GLN A 51 -20.84 -12.10 32.59
CA GLN A 51 -21.04 -12.39 31.19
C GLN A 51 -20.38 -11.27 30.37
N ILE A 52 -19.13 -11.48 29.98
CA ILE A 52 -18.36 -10.53 29.18
C ILE A 52 -19.14 -10.28 27.90
N SER A 53 -19.51 -9.02 27.65
CA SER A 53 -20.17 -8.65 26.40
C SER A 53 -19.14 -8.73 25.28
N GLN A 54 -19.40 -9.54 24.25
CA GLN A 54 -18.48 -9.75 23.14
C GLN A 54 -19.12 -9.33 21.83
N GLN A 55 -18.51 -8.39 21.12
CA GLN A 55 -18.80 -8.15 19.71
C GLN A 55 -17.98 -9.14 18.88
N VAL A 56 -18.65 -10.15 18.32
CA VAL A 56 -18.04 -11.11 17.39
C VAL A 56 -18.32 -10.66 15.96
N THR A 57 -17.31 -10.67 15.10
CA THR A 57 -17.41 -10.34 13.67
C THR A 57 -16.71 -11.42 12.85
N TYR A 58 -17.51 -12.18 12.11
CA TYR A 58 -17.02 -13.15 11.13
C TYR A 58 -16.91 -12.48 9.76
N LYS A 59 -15.73 -12.53 9.14
CA LYS A 59 -15.48 -12.05 7.78
C LYS A 59 -14.89 -13.20 6.96
N THR A 60 -15.58 -13.61 5.91
CA THR A 60 -15.00 -14.48 4.87
C THR A 60 -14.89 -13.66 3.58
N SER A 61 -13.81 -13.80 2.83
CA SER A 61 -13.65 -13.14 1.53
C SER A 61 -12.72 -13.91 0.59
N ILE A 62 -13.01 -13.84 -0.70
CA ILE A 62 -12.03 -14.16 -1.76
C ILE A 62 -10.94 -13.06 -1.73
N ILE A 63 -9.69 -13.43 -1.97
CA ILE A 63 -8.53 -12.54 -1.94
C ILE A 63 -7.91 -12.47 -3.33
N ASP A 64 -8.11 -11.35 -4.02
CA ASP A 64 -7.43 -11.06 -5.29
C ASP A 64 -6.08 -10.37 -5.06
N LYS A 65 -5.95 -9.55 -3.99
CA LYS A 65 -4.68 -8.89 -3.62
C LYS A 65 -4.26 -9.22 -2.20
N VAL A 66 -2.95 -9.42 -2.02
CA VAL A 66 -2.34 -9.56 -0.68
C VAL A 66 -2.53 -8.29 0.17
N SER A 67 -2.70 -7.12 -0.47
CA SER A 67 -3.10 -5.88 0.20
C SER A 67 -4.38 -6.03 1.02
N ASP A 68 -5.41 -6.72 0.50
CA ASP A 68 -6.71 -6.89 1.15
C ASP A 68 -6.61 -7.63 2.49
N VAL A 69 -5.59 -8.50 2.61
CA VAL A 69 -5.23 -9.23 3.84
C VAL A 69 -4.54 -8.30 4.82
N PHE A 70 -3.49 -7.57 4.39
CA PHE A 70 -2.80 -6.59 5.24
C PHE A 70 -3.76 -5.54 5.80
N ASP A 71 -4.66 -5.02 4.97
CA ASP A 71 -5.62 -3.99 5.36
C ASP A 71 -6.70 -4.53 6.31
N THR A 72 -7.02 -5.83 6.25
CA THR A 72 -7.90 -6.49 7.23
C THR A 72 -7.21 -6.69 8.58
N LEU A 73 -5.91 -6.94 8.59
CA LEU A 73 -5.06 -7.06 9.79
C LEU A 73 -4.66 -5.69 10.39
N ASN A 74 -5.18 -4.57 9.86
CA ASN A 74 -4.75 -3.20 10.16
C ASN A 74 -3.23 -2.95 9.95
N ILE A 75 -2.57 -3.68 9.04
CA ILE A 75 -1.14 -3.52 8.74
C ILE A 75 -0.95 -2.52 7.60
N ASN A 76 -0.32 -1.38 7.91
CA ASN A 76 -0.13 -0.29 6.95
C ASN A 76 0.89 -0.63 5.86
N ALA A 77 0.65 -0.07 4.67
CA ALA A 77 1.53 -0.23 3.53
C ALA A 77 2.97 0.25 3.76
N ALA A 78 3.19 1.37 4.45
CA ALA A 78 4.53 1.86 4.76
C ALA A 78 5.30 0.88 5.67
N PHE A 79 4.64 0.32 6.69
CA PHE A 79 5.19 -0.69 7.58
C PHE A 79 5.57 -1.97 6.80
N THR A 80 4.69 -2.45 5.92
CA THR A 80 4.96 -3.60 5.04
C THR A 80 6.20 -3.39 4.17
N ILE A 81 6.42 -2.18 3.66
CA ILE A 81 7.55 -1.87 2.75
C ILE A 81 8.87 -1.72 3.54
N LYS A 82 8.85 -1.02 4.69
CA LYS A 82 10.07 -0.78 5.49
C LYS A 82 10.55 -2.02 6.27
N PHE A 83 9.63 -2.76 6.89
CA PHE A 83 9.96 -3.83 7.86
C PHE A 83 9.64 -5.24 7.36
N GLY A 84 9.12 -5.38 6.14
CA GLY A 84 8.49 -6.59 5.61
C GLY A 84 9.39 -7.78 5.27
N LYS A 85 10.25 -8.23 6.21
CA LYS A 85 10.67 -9.64 6.26
C LYS A 85 11.28 -10.21 7.56
N GLY A 86 11.16 -9.53 8.71
CA GLY A 86 11.40 -10.19 10.00
C GLY A 86 11.99 -9.30 11.10
N ASN A 87 11.11 -8.59 11.84
CA ASN A 87 11.39 -8.13 13.21
C ASN A 87 10.10 -7.72 13.96
N VAL A 88 8.97 -8.37 13.64
CA VAL A 88 7.63 -8.00 14.11
C VAL A 88 6.90 -9.26 14.56
N GLU A 89 6.84 -9.46 15.87
CA GLU A 89 6.00 -10.51 16.47
C GLU A 89 4.51 -10.25 16.17
N GLY A 90 3.75 -11.32 15.92
CA GLY A 90 2.29 -11.29 15.75
C GLY A 90 1.73 -10.91 14.37
N GLY A 91 2.43 -10.10 13.56
CA GLY A 91 1.82 -9.44 12.39
C GLY A 91 1.97 -10.13 11.02
N ALA A 92 3.21 -10.36 10.56
CA ALA A 92 3.48 -10.54 9.13
C ALA A 92 4.11 -11.89 8.73
N ASP A 93 4.68 -12.65 9.67
CA ASP A 93 5.49 -13.83 9.32
C ASP A 93 4.65 -15.02 8.82
N PHE A 94 3.38 -15.12 9.24
CA PHE A 94 2.43 -16.13 8.74
C PHE A 94 1.99 -15.89 7.28
N LEU A 95 2.22 -14.69 6.74
CA LEU A 95 1.78 -14.29 5.41
C LEU A 95 2.80 -14.75 4.34
N ASN A 96 2.64 -15.99 3.86
CA ASN A 96 3.40 -16.45 2.70
C ASN A 96 2.87 -15.81 1.40
N VAL A 97 3.23 -14.54 1.20
CA VAL A 97 2.91 -13.69 0.03
C VAL A 97 3.10 -14.42 -1.29
N SER A 98 4.17 -15.24 -1.38
CA SER A 98 4.52 -16.03 -2.55
C SER A 98 3.59 -17.21 -2.81
N LYS A 99 3.00 -17.83 -1.78
CA LYS A 99 1.94 -18.83 -1.97
C LYS A 99 0.65 -18.16 -2.41
N ILE A 100 0.27 -17.03 -1.81
CA ILE A 100 -0.94 -16.28 -2.17
C ILE A 100 -0.88 -15.79 -3.63
N LYS A 101 0.20 -15.10 -4.05
CA LYS A 101 0.36 -14.61 -5.43
C LYS A 101 0.55 -15.70 -6.49
N ASN A 102 0.88 -16.93 -6.08
CA ASN A 102 1.08 -18.08 -6.97
C ASN A 102 0.03 -19.19 -6.74
N ALA A 103 -1.14 -18.82 -6.21
CA ALA A 103 -2.33 -19.66 -6.14
C ALA A 103 -3.34 -19.22 -7.20
N ASP A 104 -4.17 -20.14 -7.66
CA ASP A 104 -5.27 -19.81 -8.58
C ASP A 104 -6.46 -19.22 -7.82
N LEU A 105 -6.63 -19.56 -6.55
CA LEU A 105 -7.73 -19.08 -5.71
C LEU A 105 -7.28 -19.01 -4.25
N THR A 106 -7.41 -17.83 -3.63
CA THR A 106 -7.15 -17.65 -2.20
C THR A 106 -8.41 -17.16 -1.49
N PHE A 107 -8.69 -17.73 -0.33
CA PHE A 107 -9.72 -17.29 0.61
C PHE A 107 -9.08 -16.83 1.91
N MET A 108 -9.74 -15.89 2.58
CA MET A 108 -9.48 -15.54 3.97
C MET A 108 -10.75 -15.78 4.79
N VAL A 109 -10.58 -16.43 5.94
CA VAL A 109 -11.60 -16.57 6.99
C VAL A 109 -11.05 -15.88 8.22
N SER A 110 -11.75 -14.87 8.73
CA SER A 110 -11.38 -14.13 9.92
C SER A 110 -12.53 -14.10 10.93
N CYS A 111 -12.19 -14.27 12.21
CA CYS A 111 -13.08 -14.10 13.35
C CYS A 111 -12.42 -13.09 14.29
N LYS A 112 -12.97 -11.87 14.35
CA LYS A 112 -12.53 -10.82 15.27
C LYS A 112 -13.53 -10.74 16.42
N VAL A 113 -13.02 -10.78 17.64
CA VAL A 113 -13.79 -10.78 18.89
C VAL A 113 -13.31 -9.61 19.73
N ILE A 114 -14.20 -8.68 20.04
CA ILE A 114 -13.92 -7.53 20.90
C ILE A 114 -14.68 -7.71 22.21
N ASN A 115 -13.95 -7.87 23.32
CA ASN A 115 -14.51 -7.97 24.66
C ASN A 115 -14.66 -6.58 25.30
N GLN A 116 -13.63 -5.73 25.17
CA GLN A 116 -13.66 -4.37 25.70
C GLN A 116 -12.71 -3.43 24.95
N ILE A 117 -13.01 -2.13 25.02
CA ILE A 117 -12.14 -1.05 24.53
C ILE A 117 -11.90 -0.09 25.69
N THR A 118 -10.70 -0.16 26.27
CA THR A 118 -10.31 0.62 27.44
C THR A 118 -9.53 1.84 26.99
N MET A 119 -10.11 3.04 27.11
CA MET A 119 -9.45 4.31 26.80
C MET A 119 -9.23 5.12 28.08
N ASP A 120 -8.03 5.67 28.24
CA ASP A 120 -7.70 6.53 29.37
C ASP A 120 -8.00 8.00 29.04
N GLN A 121 -9.16 8.46 29.51
CA GLN A 121 -9.63 9.84 29.32
C GLN A 121 -8.84 10.88 30.14
N THR A 122 -7.96 10.45 31.05
CA THR A 122 -7.15 11.38 31.87
C THR A 122 -5.91 11.87 31.14
N LEU A 123 -5.54 11.27 30.01
CA LEU A 123 -4.44 11.67 29.11
C LEU A 123 -4.77 12.96 28.35
N THR A 124 -4.80 14.09 29.07
CA THR A 124 -5.22 15.40 28.54
C THR A 124 -4.07 16.37 28.28
N ARG A 125 -2.85 16.09 28.79
CA ARG A 125 -1.71 17.02 28.83
C ARG A 125 -0.63 16.60 27.84
N PHE A 126 -0.51 17.30 26.72
CA PHE A 126 0.63 17.15 25.81
C PHE A 126 1.94 17.59 26.51
N SER A 127 3.02 16.85 26.29
CA SER A 127 4.33 17.05 26.93
C SER A 127 5.38 17.51 25.91
N PRO A 128 5.63 18.83 25.75
CA PRO A 128 6.54 19.37 24.74
C PRO A 128 8.02 19.28 25.14
N ILE A 129 8.86 18.78 24.23
CA ILE A 129 10.33 18.88 24.32
C ILE A 129 10.76 20.32 23.98
N GLN A 130 11.47 20.96 24.90
CA GLN A 130 12.01 22.30 24.69
C GLN A 130 13.06 22.32 23.57
N GLY A 131 12.98 23.32 22.68
CA GLY A 131 13.93 23.49 21.57
C GLY A 131 13.76 22.52 20.39
N LEU A 132 12.70 21.69 20.37
CA LEU A 132 12.42 20.82 19.23
C LEU A 132 12.03 21.66 17.99
N LYS A 133 12.64 21.35 16.83
CA LYS A 133 12.28 21.98 15.56
C LYS A 133 10.92 21.48 15.05
N PRO A 134 10.10 22.31 14.38
CA PRO A 134 8.83 21.86 13.81
C PRO A 134 8.96 20.67 12.86
N ALA A 135 10.00 20.64 12.04
CA ALA A 135 10.29 19.54 11.09
C ALA A 135 10.65 18.21 11.77
N ASP A 136 11.18 18.24 13.00
CA ASP A 136 11.50 17.01 13.76
C ASP A 136 10.27 16.43 14.49
N PHE A 137 9.19 17.20 14.63
CA PHE A 137 7.99 16.78 15.36
C PHE A 137 7.41 15.43 14.89
N PRO A 138 7.18 15.18 13.59
CA PRO A 138 6.55 13.93 13.12
C PRO A 138 7.45 12.70 13.31
N ARG A 139 8.77 12.91 13.44
CA ARG A 139 9.78 11.88 13.72
C ARG A 139 9.90 11.57 15.22
N VAL A 140 9.68 12.56 16.08
CA VAL A 140 9.81 12.43 17.54
C VAL A 140 8.49 12.04 18.21
N TYR A 141 7.37 12.58 17.75
CA TYR A 141 6.02 12.34 18.34
C TYR A 141 5.14 11.44 17.47
N GLY A 142 5.31 11.46 16.15
CA GLY A 142 4.29 10.96 15.22
C GLY A 142 3.14 11.95 15.03
N ASP A 143 2.03 11.49 14.45
CA ASP A 143 0.79 12.25 14.25
C ASP A 143 -0.28 11.95 15.33
N SER A 144 -0.07 10.89 16.11
CA SER A 144 -1.02 10.38 17.09
C SER A 144 -0.34 9.92 18.39
N PHE A 145 -1.13 9.64 19.42
CA PHE A 145 -0.67 8.98 20.64
C PHE A 145 -1.59 7.82 21.01
N ILE A 146 -1.06 6.88 21.78
CA ILE A 146 -1.79 5.70 22.26
C ILE A 146 -2.65 6.11 23.46
N SER A 147 -3.96 6.18 23.24
CA SER A 147 -4.95 6.60 24.24
C SER A 147 -5.72 5.45 24.89
N GLY A 148 -5.50 4.21 24.43
CA GLY A 148 -6.22 3.04 24.91
C GLY A 148 -5.83 1.73 24.23
N PHE A 149 -6.46 0.64 24.66
CA PHE A 149 -6.29 -0.70 24.08
C PHE A 149 -7.65 -1.37 23.86
N GLN A 150 -7.73 -2.16 22.80
CA GLN A 150 -8.85 -3.06 22.49
C GLN A 150 -8.45 -4.48 22.88
N GLU A 151 -9.24 -5.12 23.75
CA GLU A 151 -9.01 -6.46 24.27
C GLU A 151 -10.09 -7.43 23.79
N GLY A 152 -9.67 -8.68 23.57
CA GLY A 152 -10.48 -9.74 22.98
C GLY A 152 -9.58 -10.73 22.25
N GLY A 153 -9.83 -10.96 20.97
CA GLY A 153 -9.01 -11.85 20.16
C GLY A 153 -9.26 -11.70 18.67
N GLU A 154 -8.30 -12.14 17.87
CA GLU A 154 -8.38 -12.16 16.43
C GLU A 154 -7.84 -13.49 15.92
N PHE A 155 -8.60 -14.15 15.05
CA PHE A 155 -8.22 -15.39 14.37
C PHE A 155 -8.33 -15.15 12.87
N THR A 156 -7.26 -15.37 12.12
CA THR A 156 -7.25 -15.21 10.67
C THR A 156 -6.56 -16.41 10.02
N ALA A 157 -7.33 -17.12 9.20
CA ALA A 157 -6.90 -18.26 8.39
C ALA A 157 -6.94 -17.91 6.90
N ILE A 158 -5.88 -18.21 6.18
CA ILE A 158 -5.74 -18.00 4.74
C ILE A 158 -5.60 -19.37 4.07
N ILE A 159 -6.45 -19.64 3.10
CA ILE A 159 -6.49 -20.88 2.33
C ILE A 159 -6.10 -20.53 0.90
N SER A 160 -4.93 -20.96 0.44
CA SER A 160 -4.46 -20.75 -0.94
C SER A 160 -4.46 -22.08 -1.69
N VAL A 161 -5.22 -22.14 -2.78
CA VAL A 161 -5.42 -23.32 -3.62
C VAL A 161 -4.76 -23.09 -4.97
N ARG A 162 -3.86 -23.99 -5.37
CA ARG A 162 -3.33 -24.06 -6.75
C ARG A 162 -3.97 -25.23 -7.49
N ALA A 163 -4.57 -24.94 -8.62
CA ALA A 163 -5.19 -25.93 -9.49
C ALA A 163 -4.11 -26.79 -10.17
N LYS A 164 -4.43 -28.05 -10.45
CA LYS A 164 -3.56 -28.91 -11.28
C LYS A 164 -3.53 -28.44 -12.74
N ASP A 165 -4.67 -28.01 -13.24
CA ASP A 165 -4.85 -27.59 -14.64
C ASP A 165 -5.42 -26.19 -14.78
N ARG A 166 -4.95 -25.46 -15.80
CA ARG A 166 -5.44 -24.10 -16.13
C ARG A 166 -6.95 -24.05 -16.47
N SER A 167 -7.52 -25.16 -16.94
CA SER A 167 -8.97 -25.26 -17.14
C SER A 167 -9.73 -25.36 -15.82
N GLN A 168 -9.18 -26.04 -14.81
CA GLN A 168 -9.76 -26.12 -13.48
C GLN A 168 -9.70 -24.76 -12.77
N ALA A 169 -8.57 -24.05 -12.86
CA ALA A 169 -8.39 -22.71 -12.29
C ALA A 169 -9.50 -21.73 -12.71
N ASN A 170 -9.83 -21.69 -14.02
CA ASN A 170 -10.89 -20.84 -14.55
C ASN A 170 -12.26 -21.21 -13.98
N THR A 171 -12.60 -22.50 -13.91
CA THR A 171 -13.86 -22.99 -13.34
C THR A 171 -13.97 -22.70 -11.85
N MET A 172 -12.89 -22.88 -11.08
CA MET A 172 -12.86 -22.61 -9.63
C MET A 172 -13.14 -21.15 -9.30
N LYS A 173 -12.58 -20.22 -10.09
CA LYS A 173 -12.90 -18.79 -9.98
C LYS A 173 -14.37 -18.53 -10.28
N ALA A 174 -14.89 -19.03 -11.41
CA ALA A 174 -16.28 -18.83 -11.79
C ALA A 174 -17.28 -19.39 -10.74
N ASP A 175 -17.15 -20.67 -10.39
CA ASP A 175 -18.00 -21.35 -9.42
C ASP A 175 -18.03 -20.63 -8.06
N THR A 176 -16.86 -20.21 -7.57
CA THR A 176 -16.78 -19.60 -6.24
C THR A 176 -17.19 -18.13 -6.23
N SER A 177 -16.86 -17.35 -7.27
CA SER A 177 -17.37 -15.98 -7.40
C SER A 177 -18.90 -15.96 -7.49
N VAL A 178 -19.51 -16.89 -8.23
CA VAL A 178 -20.98 -17.06 -8.27
C VAL A 178 -21.52 -17.43 -6.89
N SER A 179 -20.89 -18.39 -6.20
CA SER A 179 -21.30 -18.83 -4.86
C SER A 179 -21.24 -17.71 -3.81
N PHE A 180 -20.26 -16.81 -3.92
CA PHE A 180 -20.08 -15.67 -3.01
C PHE A 180 -20.96 -14.46 -3.35
N THR A 181 -21.24 -14.22 -4.64
CA THR A 181 -22.01 -13.02 -5.09
C THR A 181 -23.52 -13.23 -5.01
N LEU A 182 -24.00 -14.48 -4.96
CA LEU A 182 -25.42 -14.81 -4.73
C LEU A 182 -25.89 -14.48 -3.30
N GLU A 183 -24.98 -14.26 -2.37
CA GLU A 183 -25.29 -13.79 -1.03
C GLU A 183 -25.34 -12.26 -1.01
N LYS A 184 -26.54 -11.70 -0.83
CA LYS A 184 -26.66 -10.35 -0.25
C LYS A 184 -25.80 -10.30 1.01
N PRO A 185 -25.11 -9.19 1.31
CA PRO A 185 -24.32 -9.10 2.54
C PRO A 185 -25.22 -9.44 3.72
N ALA A 186 -24.83 -10.48 4.46
CA ALA A 186 -25.40 -10.74 5.77
C ALA A 186 -25.29 -9.43 6.56
N LYS A 187 -26.40 -8.98 7.13
CA LYS A 187 -26.43 -7.73 7.88
C LYS A 187 -25.39 -7.79 9.01
N GLU A 188 -24.93 -6.62 9.44
CA GLU A 188 -24.21 -6.44 10.70
C GLU A 188 -25.16 -6.64 11.90
N GLU A 189 -25.76 -7.83 12.02
CA GLU A 189 -26.64 -8.19 13.12
C GLU A 189 -25.80 -8.64 14.32
N SER A 190 -25.58 -7.70 15.24
CA SER A 190 -25.16 -7.96 16.61
C SER A 190 -26.22 -8.81 17.33
N GLY A 191 -26.13 -10.13 17.18
CA GLY A 191 -27.14 -11.09 17.64
C GLY A 191 -26.51 -12.34 18.27
N THR A 192 -27.18 -12.86 19.30
CA THR A 192 -26.77 -14.06 20.04
C THR A 192 -26.81 -15.30 19.16
N GLY A 193 -25.83 -16.20 19.32
CA GLY A 193 -25.56 -17.35 18.47
C GLY A 193 -26.79 -18.11 17.93
N GLY A 194 -27.06 -17.89 16.64
CA GLY A 194 -28.03 -18.62 15.84
C GLY A 194 -27.50 -18.73 14.42
N ASP A 195 -27.21 -19.97 14.01
CA ASP A 195 -26.78 -20.41 12.66
C ASP A 195 -25.98 -19.39 11.83
N VAL A 196 -24.71 -19.18 12.19
CA VAL A 196 -23.76 -18.48 11.32
C VAL A 196 -23.42 -19.40 10.14
N ASP A 197 -24.23 -19.35 9.07
CA ASP A 197 -23.88 -19.92 7.77
C ASP A 197 -22.72 -19.13 7.16
N LEU A 198 -21.52 -19.42 7.67
CA LEU A 198 -20.27 -19.07 7.02
C LEU A 198 -20.33 -19.66 5.61
N SER A 199 -20.32 -18.80 4.58
CA SER A 199 -20.44 -19.15 3.14
C SER A 199 -19.46 -20.26 2.69
N ILE A 200 -18.41 -20.46 3.49
CA ILE A 200 -17.64 -21.70 3.69
C ILE A 200 -18.43 -23.00 3.39
N HIS A 201 -19.72 -23.12 3.74
CA HIS A 201 -20.50 -24.35 3.47
C HIS A 201 -20.68 -24.67 1.97
N LYS A 202 -20.46 -23.71 1.06
CA LYS A 202 -20.58 -23.87 -0.41
C LYS A 202 -19.24 -24.07 -1.12
N ILE A 203 -18.11 -23.92 -0.43
CA ILE A 203 -16.81 -24.32 -0.99
C ILE A 203 -16.81 -25.84 -1.10
N LYS A 204 -16.94 -26.36 -2.33
CA LYS A 204 -16.91 -27.80 -2.62
C LYS A 204 -15.64 -28.39 -1.99
N ARG A 205 -15.77 -29.31 -1.02
CA ARG A 205 -14.59 -29.95 -0.39
C ARG A 205 -13.69 -30.59 -1.46
N ASP A 206 -14.31 -31.12 -2.51
CA ASP A 206 -13.70 -31.63 -3.74
C ASP A 206 -12.64 -30.68 -4.33
N ILE A 207 -12.92 -29.37 -4.40
CA ILE A 207 -11.94 -28.37 -4.89
C ILE A 207 -10.71 -28.32 -3.97
N LEU A 208 -10.89 -28.45 -2.66
CA LEU A 208 -9.81 -28.40 -1.67
C LEU A 208 -9.01 -29.71 -1.58
N THR A 209 -9.64 -30.86 -1.81
CA THR A 209 -9.02 -32.19 -1.74
C THR A 209 -8.39 -32.64 -3.05
N GLU A 210 -8.90 -32.21 -4.20
CA GLU A 210 -8.32 -32.54 -5.51
C GLU A 210 -7.05 -31.73 -5.85
N ASN A 211 -6.74 -30.65 -5.11
CA ASN A 211 -5.76 -29.63 -5.52
C ASN A 211 -4.70 -29.33 -4.44
N GLU A 212 -3.64 -28.58 -4.80
CA GLU A 212 -2.60 -28.19 -3.84
C GLU A 212 -3.12 -27.06 -2.95
N THR A 213 -3.72 -27.44 -1.82
CA THR A 213 -4.22 -26.51 -0.80
C THR A 213 -3.15 -26.27 0.27
N THR A 214 -2.75 -25.01 0.47
CA THR A 214 -2.05 -24.58 1.68
C THR A 214 -3.00 -23.81 2.58
N ILE A 215 -3.07 -24.18 3.85
CA ILE A 215 -3.68 -23.38 4.91
C ILE A 215 -2.58 -22.70 5.72
N SER A 216 -2.78 -21.44 6.13
CA SER A 216 -1.89 -20.69 7.01
C SER A 216 -2.74 -19.90 7.99
N VAL A 217 -2.49 -20.08 9.29
CA VAL A 217 -3.35 -19.58 10.38
C VAL A 217 -2.51 -18.78 11.35
N ALA A 218 -3.01 -17.61 11.75
CA ALA A 218 -2.51 -16.84 12.88
C ALA A 218 -3.66 -16.46 13.81
N TRP A 219 -3.36 -16.32 15.09
CA TRP A 219 -4.33 -15.89 16.09
C TRP A 219 -3.68 -15.13 17.25
N THR A 220 -4.49 -14.37 17.98
CA THR A 220 -4.14 -13.65 19.21
C THR A 220 -5.36 -13.65 20.13
N GLY A 221 -5.18 -13.90 21.42
CA GLY A 221 -6.28 -14.28 22.32
C GLY A 221 -6.75 -15.73 22.09
N GLY A 222 -7.63 -16.23 22.95
CA GLY A 222 -8.13 -17.61 22.91
C GLY A 222 -7.17 -18.68 23.45
N GLY A 223 -5.92 -18.30 23.77
CA GLY A 223 -4.90 -19.20 24.32
C GLY A 223 -4.17 -20.03 23.25
N GLN A 224 -3.23 -20.87 23.69
CA GLN A 224 -2.38 -21.68 22.80
C GLN A 224 -3.06 -22.95 22.28
N HIS A 225 -4.08 -23.47 22.98
CA HIS A 225 -4.70 -24.77 22.73
C HIS A 225 -6.02 -24.66 21.94
N LEU A 226 -6.02 -23.93 20.82
CA LEU A 226 -7.21 -23.83 19.96
C LEU A 226 -7.57 -25.18 19.29
N LYS A 227 -6.56 -25.94 18.88
CA LYS A 227 -6.67 -27.31 18.34
C LYS A 227 -5.83 -28.27 19.20
N ASN A 228 -6.00 -29.59 19.04
CA ASN A 228 -5.06 -30.54 19.64
C ASN A 228 -3.67 -30.37 18.99
N PRO A 229 -2.55 -30.62 19.69
CA PRO A 229 -1.22 -30.51 19.11
C PRO A 229 -1.04 -31.39 17.86
N GLU A 230 -1.61 -32.61 17.90
CA GLU A 230 -1.51 -33.66 16.88
C GLU A 230 -2.41 -33.44 15.64
N ASP A 231 -3.46 -32.61 15.73
CA ASP A 231 -4.37 -32.34 14.61
C ASP A 231 -3.73 -31.44 13.55
N ASP A 232 -3.79 -31.79 12.27
CA ASP A 232 -3.38 -30.86 11.21
C ASP A 232 -4.38 -29.69 11.03
N TRP A 233 -3.87 -28.56 10.52
CA TRP A 233 -4.71 -27.46 10.04
C TRP A 233 -5.37 -27.84 8.71
N THR A 234 -6.57 -28.41 8.80
CA THR A 234 -7.47 -28.71 7.69
C THR A 234 -8.60 -27.69 7.65
N PHE A 235 -9.40 -27.70 6.59
CA PHE A 235 -10.61 -26.87 6.48
C PHE A 235 -11.60 -27.11 7.63
N ASP A 236 -11.72 -28.37 8.06
CA ASP A 236 -12.69 -28.78 9.08
C ASP A 236 -12.20 -28.49 10.50
N THR A 237 -10.91 -28.68 10.80
CA THR A 237 -10.34 -28.24 12.08
C THR A 237 -10.32 -26.71 12.18
N MET A 238 -9.99 -26.00 11.11
CA MET A 238 -10.09 -24.53 11.02
C MET A 238 -11.52 -24.03 11.30
N ARG A 239 -12.54 -24.60 10.64
CA ARG A 239 -13.95 -24.22 10.87
C ARG A 239 -14.40 -24.50 12.30
N ALA A 240 -14.01 -25.66 12.86
CA ALA A 240 -14.35 -26.04 14.23
C ALA A 240 -13.69 -25.13 15.28
N VAL A 241 -12.48 -24.64 15.01
CA VAL A 241 -11.80 -23.61 15.82
C VAL A 241 -12.49 -22.27 15.70
N ALA A 242 -12.73 -21.78 14.48
CA ALA A 242 -13.30 -20.45 14.24
C ALA A 242 -14.66 -20.26 14.94
N LEU A 243 -15.52 -21.29 14.93
CA LEU A 243 -16.83 -21.28 15.60
C LEU A 243 -16.74 -21.30 17.14
N LYS A 244 -15.66 -21.85 17.72
CA LYS A 244 -15.40 -21.90 19.17
C LYS A 244 -14.51 -20.76 19.67
N PHE A 245 -13.99 -19.94 18.76
CA PHE A 245 -13.02 -18.90 19.09
C PHE A 245 -13.58 -17.84 20.06
N PRO A 246 -14.85 -17.39 19.98
CA PRO A 246 -15.41 -16.48 20.99
C PRO A 246 -15.39 -17.04 22.41
N ASP A 247 -15.77 -18.32 22.60
CA ASP A 247 -15.76 -19.02 23.90
C ASP A 247 -14.34 -19.19 24.48
N ALA A 248 -13.34 -19.27 23.60
CA ALA A 248 -11.93 -19.31 24.00
C ALA A 248 -11.43 -17.92 24.39
N VAL A 249 -11.78 -16.90 23.61
CA VAL A 249 -11.44 -15.48 23.87
C VAL A 249 -12.17 -14.94 25.11
N ALA A 250 -13.33 -15.46 25.46
CA ALA A 250 -14.01 -15.13 26.72
C ALA A 250 -13.21 -15.57 27.95
N LYS A 251 -12.38 -16.61 27.82
CA LYS A 251 -11.54 -17.15 28.91
C LYS A 251 -10.12 -16.58 28.90
N CYS A 252 -9.58 -16.33 27.71
CA CYS A 252 -8.22 -15.84 27.51
C CYS A 252 -8.20 -14.66 26.51
N PRO A 253 -8.75 -13.48 26.88
CA PRO A 253 -8.61 -12.28 26.06
C PRO A 253 -7.16 -11.78 26.06
N MET A 254 -6.77 -11.13 24.97
CA MET A 254 -5.50 -10.40 24.84
C MET A 254 -5.75 -9.05 24.17
N LYS A 255 -4.80 -8.13 24.32
CA LYS A 255 -4.80 -6.87 23.57
C LYS A 255 -4.55 -7.18 22.08
N THR A 256 -5.45 -6.71 21.24
CA THR A 256 -5.43 -6.96 19.78
C THR A 256 -5.04 -5.71 19.01
N ASN A 257 -5.59 -4.55 19.40
CA ASN A 257 -5.28 -3.27 18.78
C ASN A 257 -4.99 -2.19 19.85
N ALA A 258 -4.06 -1.28 19.53
CA ALA A 258 -3.94 -0.01 20.23
C ALA A 258 -4.93 1.01 19.65
N VAL A 259 -5.53 1.82 20.52
CA VAL A 259 -6.39 2.95 20.14
C VAL A 259 -5.52 4.19 20.01
N LEU A 260 -5.56 4.80 18.83
CA LEU A 260 -4.78 5.99 18.50
C LEU A 260 -5.68 7.23 18.46
N THR A 261 -5.22 8.29 19.12
CA THR A 261 -5.88 9.61 19.13
C THR A 261 -4.93 10.65 18.52
N LYS A 262 -5.44 11.51 17.62
CA LYS A 262 -4.65 12.59 17.00
C LYS A 262 -4.33 13.66 18.05
N TYR A 263 -3.11 14.22 18.05
CA TYR A 263 -2.74 15.30 18.98
C TYR A 263 -3.68 16.52 18.91
N THR A 264 -4.28 16.77 17.74
CA THR A 264 -5.26 17.84 17.49
C THR A 264 -6.61 17.66 18.19
N SER A 265 -6.80 16.66 19.05
CA SER A 265 -7.96 16.59 19.97
C SER A 265 -7.63 17.11 21.38
N LEU A 266 -6.37 17.41 21.68
CA LEU A 266 -5.93 17.85 23.00
C LEU A 266 -5.98 19.37 23.12
N LYS A 267 -6.74 19.87 24.10
CA LYS A 267 -6.78 21.31 24.43
C LYS A 267 -5.39 21.87 24.76
N SER A 268 -4.56 21.07 25.43
CA SER A 268 -3.17 21.40 25.77
C SER A 268 -2.25 21.50 24.54
N PHE A 269 -2.53 20.74 23.48
CA PHE A 269 -1.78 20.81 22.22
C PHE A 269 -2.12 22.09 21.44
N HIS A 270 -3.37 22.55 21.44
CA HIS A 270 -3.77 23.78 20.73
C HIS A 270 -3.08 25.06 21.23
N THR A 271 -2.69 25.11 22.52
CA THR A 271 -1.86 26.21 23.06
C THR A 271 -0.47 26.26 22.42
N LEU A 272 -0.01 25.16 21.82
CA LEU A 272 1.32 24.96 21.24
C LEU A 272 1.28 24.73 19.71
N SER A 273 0.11 24.51 19.11
CA SER A 273 -0.03 24.14 17.68
C SER A 273 0.27 25.29 16.71
N VAL A 274 0.61 26.48 17.22
CA VAL A 274 1.25 27.56 16.42
C VAL A 274 2.70 27.21 16.07
N GLN A 275 3.35 26.35 16.86
CA GLN A 275 4.73 25.88 16.66
C GLN A 275 4.81 24.50 15.99
N PHE A 276 3.76 23.68 16.11
CA PHE A 276 3.78 22.27 15.66
C PHE A 276 2.49 21.90 14.90
N ASN A 277 2.66 21.40 13.67
CA ASN A 277 1.57 20.87 12.84
C ASN A 277 1.78 19.37 12.61
N PRO A 278 0.97 18.47 13.20
CA PRO A 278 1.07 17.03 12.97
C PRO A 278 0.75 16.67 11.51
N LEU A 279 1.53 15.77 10.91
CA LEU A 279 1.34 15.35 9.53
C LEU A 279 0.02 14.58 9.34
N SER A 280 -0.69 14.86 8.25
CA SER A 280 -1.91 14.14 7.86
C SER A 280 -1.64 13.15 6.73
N TYR A 281 -1.79 11.86 7.00
CA TYR A 281 -1.42 10.79 6.08
C TYR A 281 -2.60 10.17 5.31
N GLU A 282 -3.79 10.80 5.32
CA GLU A 282 -5.01 10.17 4.79
C GLU A 282 -4.91 9.88 3.28
N ASN A 283 -4.41 10.84 2.48
CA ASN A 283 -4.09 10.62 1.06
C ASN A 283 -2.82 9.76 0.88
N ALA A 284 -1.81 9.95 1.73
CA ALA A 284 -0.55 9.22 1.70
C ALA A 284 -0.71 7.69 1.83
N ARG A 285 -1.71 7.23 2.59
CA ARG A 285 -2.05 5.80 2.71
C ARG A 285 -2.45 5.18 1.37
N VAL A 286 -3.24 5.88 0.55
CA VAL A 286 -3.72 5.37 -0.75
C VAL A 286 -2.57 5.22 -1.74
N TYR A 287 -1.75 6.27 -1.89
CA TYR A 287 -0.54 6.22 -2.72
C TYR A 287 0.41 5.10 -2.28
N THR A 288 0.64 4.98 -0.96
CA THR A 288 1.55 3.97 -0.41
C THR A 288 1.02 2.54 -0.53
N ALA A 289 -0.31 2.33 -0.56
CA ALA A 289 -0.89 1.03 -0.86
C ALA A 289 -0.57 0.56 -2.30
N ALA A 290 -0.56 1.48 -3.28
CA ALA A 290 -0.10 1.19 -4.63
C ALA A 290 1.42 0.88 -4.69
N LEU A 291 2.23 1.58 -3.88
CA LEU A 291 3.64 1.25 -3.68
C LEU A 291 3.83 -0.16 -3.07
N ARG A 292 2.97 -0.57 -2.13
CA ARG A 292 3.00 -1.92 -1.51
C ARG A 292 2.71 -3.01 -2.53
N ASP A 293 1.66 -2.86 -3.35
CA ASP A 293 1.33 -3.82 -4.40
C ASP A 293 2.55 -4.09 -5.31
N ALA A 294 3.17 -3.01 -5.82
CA ALA A 294 4.33 -3.08 -6.70
C ALA A 294 5.60 -3.63 -6.02
N PHE A 295 5.85 -3.28 -4.76
CA PHE A 295 6.95 -3.84 -3.96
C PHE A 295 6.79 -5.36 -3.79
N LEU A 296 5.57 -5.82 -3.49
CA LEU A 296 5.26 -7.24 -3.33
C LEU A 296 5.29 -8.00 -4.68
N ASP A 297 4.98 -7.34 -5.80
CA ASP A 297 5.21 -7.90 -7.14
C ASP A 297 6.70 -8.09 -7.41
N TYR A 298 7.53 -7.07 -7.22
CA TYR A 298 8.98 -7.19 -7.38
C TYR A 298 9.60 -8.24 -6.44
N GLN A 299 9.09 -8.37 -5.21
CA GLN A 299 9.52 -9.44 -4.30
C GLN A 299 9.12 -10.83 -4.83
N ASN A 300 7.96 -10.98 -5.48
CA ASN A 300 7.55 -12.26 -6.06
C ASN A 300 8.36 -12.59 -7.34
N ILE A 301 8.55 -11.62 -8.24
CA ILE A 301 9.37 -11.76 -9.45
C ILE A 301 10.80 -12.17 -9.08
N ALA A 302 11.41 -11.54 -8.07
CA ALA A 302 12.75 -11.88 -7.60
C ALA A 302 12.86 -13.30 -6.99
N LYS A 303 11.78 -13.84 -6.40
CA LYS A 303 11.70 -15.25 -5.96
C LYS A 303 11.61 -16.18 -7.18
N SER A 304 10.68 -15.92 -8.09
CA SER A 304 10.45 -16.76 -9.28
C SER A 304 11.68 -16.83 -10.18
N LEU A 305 12.41 -15.72 -10.36
CA LEU A 305 13.71 -15.71 -11.04
C LEU A 305 14.76 -16.58 -10.33
N SER A 306 14.75 -16.61 -8.99
CA SER A 306 15.67 -17.43 -8.19
C SER A 306 15.34 -18.92 -8.26
N VAL A 307 14.07 -19.29 -8.39
CA VAL A 307 13.64 -20.69 -8.63
C VAL A 307 14.02 -21.11 -10.04
N LEU A 308 13.69 -20.28 -11.05
CA LEU A 308 14.02 -20.55 -12.45
C LEU A 308 15.54 -20.68 -12.68
N ALA A 309 16.38 -19.92 -11.97
CA ALA A 309 17.83 -20.07 -12.05
C ALA A 309 18.31 -21.45 -11.53
N LEU A 310 17.67 -21.99 -10.49
CA LEU A 310 17.95 -23.34 -9.97
C LEU A 310 17.47 -24.43 -10.95
N ASP A 311 16.26 -24.30 -11.51
CA ASP A 311 15.71 -25.21 -12.50
C ASP A 311 16.57 -25.31 -13.77
N VAL A 312 17.04 -24.17 -14.28
CA VAL A 312 17.94 -24.10 -15.45
C VAL A 312 19.30 -24.71 -15.12
N ASN A 313 19.82 -24.49 -13.91
CA ASN A 313 21.08 -25.10 -13.45
C ASN A 313 20.94 -26.61 -13.21
N ALA A 314 19.74 -27.10 -12.85
CA ALA A 314 19.41 -28.51 -12.74
C ALA A 314 19.09 -29.18 -14.10
N GLY A 315 19.02 -28.40 -15.19
CA GLY A 315 18.69 -28.89 -16.54
C GLY A 315 17.22 -29.22 -16.76
N THR A 316 16.31 -28.93 -15.82
CA THR A 316 14.87 -29.22 -15.94
C THR A 316 14.19 -28.28 -16.95
N HIS A 317 14.71 -27.06 -17.08
CA HIS A 317 14.16 -26.03 -17.95
C HIS A 317 15.24 -25.39 -18.84
N LYS A 318 14.86 -25.06 -20.07
CA LYS A 318 15.66 -24.24 -20.98
C LYS A 318 15.07 -22.83 -21.06
N LEU A 319 15.94 -21.82 -20.99
CA LEU A 319 15.54 -20.42 -21.20
C LEU A 319 15.34 -20.16 -22.70
N ILE A 320 14.27 -19.46 -23.02
CA ILE A 320 13.96 -18.93 -24.36
C ILE A 320 13.83 -17.42 -24.23
N ALA A 321 14.40 -16.67 -25.18
CA ALA A 321 14.16 -15.23 -25.27
C ALA A 321 12.67 -14.99 -25.51
N ARG A 322 12.06 -14.09 -24.73
CA ARG A 322 10.69 -13.64 -24.99
C ARG A 322 10.73 -12.87 -26.32
N GLY A 323 10.12 -13.46 -27.36
CA GLY A 323 10.44 -13.15 -28.75
C GLY A 323 10.35 -11.66 -29.11
N ASP A 324 11.15 -11.24 -30.11
CA ASP A 324 11.70 -9.89 -30.30
C ASP A 324 10.70 -8.73 -30.58
N LYS A 325 9.41 -8.92 -30.30
CA LYS A 325 8.40 -7.84 -30.21
C LYS A 325 8.49 -7.05 -28.90
N VAL A 326 9.71 -6.69 -28.47
CA VAL A 326 9.88 -5.49 -27.65
C VAL A 326 9.93 -4.33 -28.63
N GLU A 327 8.90 -3.50 -28.61
CA GLU A 327 8.71 -2.46 -29.62
C GLU A 327 9.89 -1.46 -29.61
N LYS A 328 10.21 -0.88 -30.77
CA LYS A 328 11.36 0.03 -30.90
C LYS A 328 11.26 1.28 -30.01
N ASN A 329 10.07 1.54 -29.45
CA ASN A 329 9.77 2.63 -28.54
C ASN A 329 9.46 2.14 -27.11
N PHE A 330 9.67 0.87 -26.75
CA PHE A 330 9.32 0.31 -25.42
C PHE A 330 9.89 1.10 -24.24
N ALA A 331 11.12 1.63 -24.36
CA ALA A 331 11.72 2.53 -23.37
C ALA A 331 10.97 3.87 -23.22
N LYS A 332 10.37 4.38 -24.30
CA LYS A 332 9.50 5.57 -24.28
C LYS A 332 8.11 5.24 -23.77
N GLU A 333 7.50 4.12 -24.17
CA GLU A 333 6.19 3.67 -23.66
C GLU A 333 6.22 3.40 -22.15
N THR A 334 7.31 2.81 -21.65
CA THR A 334 7.51 2.58 -20.21
C THR A 334 7.78 3.89 -19.45
N LEU A 335 8.48 4.86 -20.07
CA LEU A 335 8.55 6.23 -19.55
C LEU A 335 7.18 6.93 -19.52
N LYS A 336 6.36 6.79 -20.57
CA LYS A 336 4.96 7.29 -20.58
C LYS A 336 4.14 6.62 -19.48
N ALA A 337 4.22 5.30 -19.33
CA ALA A 337 3.44 4.53 -18.35
C ALA A 337 3.81 4.80 -16.88
N SER A 338 5.04 5.27 -16.60
CA SER A 338 5.45 5.75 -15.27
C SER A 338 5.32 7.29 -15.09
N ASN A 339 4.83 8.02 -16.10
CA ASN A 339 4.55 9.45 -16.05
C ASN A 339 3.06 9.67 -15.70
N PRO A 340 2.71 10.46 -14.67
CA PRO A 340 1.32 10.57 -14.21
C PRO A 340 0.39 11.27 -15.21
N ASN A 341 0.93 12.07 -16.15
CA ASN A 341 0.17 12.62 -17.28
C ASN A 341 -0.21 11.55 -18.33
N LEU A 342 -0.12 10.25 -18.01
CA LEU A 342 -0.45 9.11 -18.88
C LEU A 342 -1.79 9.29 -19.62
N LEU A 343 -2.84 9.74 -18.93
CA LEU A 343 -4.16 9.97 -19.54
C LEU A 343 -4.14 11.12 -20.55
N GLN A 344 -3.46 12.23 -20.26
CA GLN A 344 -3.30 13.34 -21.21
C GLN A 344 -2.46 12.92 -22.42
N ASN A 345 -1.38 12.16 -22.20
CA ASN A 345 -0.56 11.61 -23.28
C ASN A 345 -1.37 10.69 -24.20
N PHE A 346 -2.18 9.78 -23.64
CA PHE A 346 -3.08 8.92 -24.43
C PHE A 346 -4.14 9.72 -25.21
N LEU A 347 -4.76 10.73 -24.58
CA LEU A 347 -5.75 11.59 -25.24
C LEU A 347 -5.13 12.38 -26.41
N ASN A 348 -3.95 12.97 -26.20
CA ASN A 348 -3.21 13.71 -27.22
C ASN A 348 -2.76 12.80 -28.38
N GLU A 349 -2.31 11.58 -28.09
CA GLU A 349 -1.92 10.60 -29.12
C GLU A 349 -3.13 10.07 -29.90
N THR A 350 -4.28 9.86 -29.23
CA THR A 350 -5.55 9.50 -29.91
C THR A 350 -6.05 10.62 -30.83
N GLN A 351 -5.86 11.88 -30.45
CA GLN A 351 -6.16 13.04 -31.29
C GLN A 351 -5.17 13.18 -32.46
N ALA A 352 -3.87 12.91 -32.24
CA ALA A 352 -2.87 12.92 -33.32
C ALA A 352 -3.14 11.82 -34.37
N GLU A 353 -3.40 10.58 -33.94
CA GLU A 353 -3.71 9.47 -34.85
C GLU A 353 -4.99 9.69 -35.68
N SER A 354 -6.00 10.33 -35.10
CA SER A 354 -7.25 10.66 -35.82
C SER A 354 -7.05 11.81 -36.80
N MET A 355 -6.17 12.78 -36.50
CA MET A 355 -5.74 13.79 -37.47
C MET A 355 -4.92 13.17 -38.62
N GLU A 356 -3.93 12.30 -38.35
CA GLU A 356 -3.14 11.65 -39.43
C GLU A 356 -4.01 10.79 -40.37
N LYS A 357 -4.96 10.03 -39.83
CA LYS A 357 -5.93 9.26 -40.64
C LYS A 357 -6.76 10.19 -41.55
N THR A 358 -7.15 11.37 -41.05
CA THR A 358 -7.92 12.38 -41.81
C THR A 358 -7.10 13.08 -42.92
N VAL A 359 -5.76 13.00 -42.86
CA VAL A 359 -4.86 13.52 -43.91
C VAL A 359 -4.64 12.48 -45.01
N ASN A 360 -4.38 11.22 -44.66
CA ASN A 360 -4.07 10.17 -45.65
C ASN A 360 -5.27 9.79 -46.54
N ASP A 361 -6.49 9.87 -46.03
CA ASP A 361 -7.72 9.51 -46.76
C ASP A 361 -8.11 10.53 -47.87
N LYS A 362 -7.41 11.68 -47.96
CA LYS A 362 -7.64 12.71 -48.99
C LYS A 362 -6.87 12.50 -50.29
N SER A 363 -6.20 11.36 -50.44
CA SER A 363 -5.25 11.11 -51.55
C SER A 363 -5.83 10.39 -52.77
N ASN A 364 -7.14 10.08 -52.82
CA ASN A 364 -7.71 9.25 -53.88
C ASN A 364 -9.16 9.61 -54.30
N ALA A 365 -9.33 10.63 -55.14
CA ALA A 365 -10.58 10.90 -55.87
C ALA A 365 -10.30 11.55 -57.26
N PRO A 366 -11.17 11.40 -58.28
CA PRO A 366 -10.88 11.77 -59.68
C PRO A 366 -11.21 13.24 -60.05
N PRO A 367 -10.84 13.71 -61.27
CA PRO A 367 -10.88 15.14 -61.64
C PRO A 367 -12.13 15.62 -62.41
N GLU A 368 -12.31 16.96 -62.39
CA GLU A 368 -13.16 17.81 -63.28
C GLU A 368 -14.71 17.63 -63.18
N GLU A 369 -15.59 18.56 -63.57
CA GLU A 369 -15.47 19.71 -64.52
C GLU A 369 -16.48 20.89 -64.23
N THR A 370 -16.17 22.11 -64.72
CA THR A 370 -17.06 23.27 -65.05
C THR A 370 -17.95 24.03 -64.02
N ALA A 371 -17.56 25.28 -63.73
CA ALA A 371 -18.24 26.60 -63.93
C ALA A 371 -19.72 26.84 -63.48
N LYS A 372 -20.13 28.02 -62.96
CA LYS A 372 -20.02 29.40 -63.53
C LYS A 372 -20.38 30.50 -62.47
N GLU A 373 -19.88 31.74 -62.65
CA GLU A 373 -20.50 33.10 -62.43
C GLU A 373 -21.44 33.37 -61.22
N ILE A 374 -21.48 34.51 -60.51
CA ILE A 374 -20.84 35.87 -60.51
C ILE A 374 -21.17 36.52 -59.10
N GLU A 375 -20.71 37.66 -58.55
CA GLU A 375 -20.12 38.94 -59.04
C GLU A 375 -19.03 39.50 -58.07
N GLU A 376 -19.14 40.76 -57.61
CA GLU A 376 -18.22 41.56 -56.74
C GLU A 376 -19.04 42.40 -55.71
N PRO A 377 -18.50 43.25 -54.76
CA PRO A 377 -17.14 43.84 -54.68
C PRO A 377 -16.43 43.85 -53.28
N VAL A 378 -15.21 44.40 -53.29
CA VAL A 378 -14.29 44.76 -52.16
C VAL A 378 -14.25 46.32 -52.02
N PRO A 379 -13.32 47.08 -51.35
CA PRO A 379 -12.22 46.80 -50.38
C PRO A 379 -12.19 47.76 -49.14
N VAL A 380 -11.04 47.84 -48.43
CA VAL A 380 -10.36 48.97 -47.69
C VAL A 380 -9.64 48.39 -46.45
N SER A 381 -8.32 48.08 -46.45
CA SER A 381 -7.08 48.92 -46.42
C SER A 381 -6.87 49.70 -45.09
N VAL A 382 -5.91 49.37 -44.20
CA VAL A 382 -4.43 49.68 -44.23
C VAL A 382 -4.14 51.18 -43.96
N PRO A 383 -3.11 51.66 -43.19
CA PRO A 383 -1.79 51.07 -42.81
C PRO A 383 -1.33 51.22 -41.32
N PRO A 384 -0.11 50.75 -40.95
CA PRO A 384 0.65 51.12 -39.73
C PRO A 384 1.72 52.23 -39.99
N PRO A 385 2.57 52.58 -39.00
CA PRO A 385 3.87 53.24 -39.20
C PRO A 385 5.08 52.50 -38.56
N GLU A 386 6.31 52.82 -39.02
CA GLU A 386 7.59 52.17 -38.65
C GLU A 386 8.69 53.16 -38.18
N GLU A 387 9.65 52.63 -37.40
CA GLU A 387 11.10 52.93 -37.28
C GLU A 387 11.72 54.31 -36.90
N GLY A 388 12.98 54.22 -36.42
CA GLY A 388 13.94 55.30 -36.04
C GLY A 388 14.14 55.45 -34.51
N GLY A 389 15.31 55.35 -33.88
CA GLY A 389 16.73 55.24 -34.31
C GLY A 389 17.53 56.52 -33.99
N GLY A 390 18.64 56.55 -33.24
CA GLY A 390 19.38 55.52 -32.47
C GLY A 390 20.71 56.09 -31.87
N VAL A 391 21.59 55.22 -31.32
CA VAL A 391 23.00 55.47 -30.90
C VAL A 391 23.25 56.27 -29.60
N GLY A 392 24.10 55.75 -28.69
CA GLY A 392 24.74 56.53 -27.61
C GLY A 392 25.19 55.75 -26.36
N ASP A 393 26.43 55.24 -26.36
CA ASP A 393 27.18 54.65 -25.21
C ASP A 393 28.51 55.44 -25.06
N PRO A 394 29.31 55.34 -23.97
CA PRO A 394 29.07 54.71 -22.66
C PRO A 394 29.43 55.62 -21.45
N ASP A 395 29.31 55.12 -20.21
CA ASP A 395 30.40 55.16 -19.20
C ASP A 395 30.04 54.39 -17.92
N GLU A 396 31.00 53.65 -17.35
CA GLU A 396 30.93 53.00 -16.03
C GLU A 396 32.10 53.50 -15.17
N PRO A 397 31.89 53.75 -13.87
CA PRO A 397 32.78 53.08 -12.92
C PRO A 397 32.12 52.65 -11.60
N THR A 398 32.17 51.34 -11.32
CA THR A 398 32.62 50.72 -10.05
C THR A 398 32.48 51.51 -8.73
N SER A 399 31.90 50.88 -7.69
CA SER A 399 32.66 50.35 -6.53
C SER A 399 31.82 50.06 -5.27
N THR A 400 32.27 49.03 -4.58
CA THR A 400 31.96 48.54 -3.22
C THR A 400 31.78 49.59 -2.11
N SER A 401 30.87 49.33 -1.16
CA SER A 401 31.25 48.88 0.21
C SER A 401 30.05 48.43 1.07
N SER A 402 30.36 47.65 2.11
CA SER A 402 29.47 47.13 3.15
C SER A 402 29.24 48.07 4.33
N ASP A 403 28.05 48.01 4.95
CA ASP A 403 27.82 47.92 6.41
C ASP A 403 26.41 47.29 6.61
N VAL A 404 26.23 46.24 7.42
CA VAL A 404 26.13 46.17 8.90
C VAL A 404 24.79 46.72 9.45
N THR A 405 24.13 45.90 10.28
CA THR A 405 22.77 46.07 10.82
C THR A 405 22.69 47.04 12.01
N PRO A 406 21.48 47.50 12.38
CA PRO A 406 20.81 46.89 13.55
C PRO A 406 19.44 46.24 13.24
N GLU A 407 18.80 45.71 14.28
CA GLU A 407 17.68 44.76 14.22
C GLU A 407 16.30 45.38 14.57
N GLU A 408 15.27 44.52 14.59
CA GLU A 408 13.91 44.69 15.17
C GLU A 408 12.94 45.72 14.54
N ASP A 409 11.95 45.20 13.80
CA ASP A 409 10.58 45.08 14.36
C ASP A 409 9.89 43.81 13.80
N GLY A 410 8.85 43.34 14.50
CA GLY A 410 8.29 42.01 14.32
C GLY A 410 7.26 41.87 13.18
N SER A 411 7.46 40.85 12.35
CA SER A 411 6.40 40.23 11.55
C SER A 411 6.46 38.72 11.68
N ALA A 412 5.30 38.05 11.65
CA ALA A 412 5.20 36.63 11.91
C ALA A 412 5.81 35.81 10.76
N ALA A 413 7.08 35.42 10.93
CA ALA A 413 7.75 34.48 10.03
C ALA A 413 7.08 33.11 10.11
N ILE A 414 6.13 32.86 9.20
CA ILE A 414 5.73 31.51 8.83
C ILE A 414 7.00 30.84 8.30
N LEU A 415 7.60 29.97 9.12
CA LEU A 415 8.81 29.25 8.75
C LEU A 415 8.52 28.45 7.49
N ALA A 416 9.28 28.73 6.43
CA ALA A 416 9.16 27.99 5.18
C ALA A 416 9.38 26.50 5.45
N ALA A 417 8.44 25.67 5.01
CA ALA A 417 8.70 24.24 4.91
C ALA A 417 9.90 24.02 3.96
N GLU A 418 10.75 23.05 4.26
CA GLU A 418 11.80 22.65 3.32
C GLU A 418 11.13 22.16 2.03
N ASP A 419 11.61 22.60 0.85
CA ASP A 419 11.03 22.24 -0.44
C ASP A 419 10.92 20.70 -0.57
N PRO A 420 9.74 20.15 -0.90
CA PRO A 420 9.52 18.71 -0.87
C PRO A 420 10.50 17.96 -1.81
N PRO A 421 11.10 16.85 -1.34
CA PRO A 421 12.23 16.23 -2.02
C PRO A 421 11.89 15.81 -3.45
N LYS A 422 12.67 16.35 -4.40
CA LYS A 422 12.49 16.19 -5.85
C LYS A 422 12.31 14.73 -6.25
N ALA A 423 11.40 14.50 -7.19
CA ALA A 423 11.09 13.17 -7.70
C ALA A 423 12.34 12.52 -8.33
N VAL A 424 12.49 11.21 -8.13
CA VAL A 424 13.57 10.44 -8.76
C VAL A 424 13.01 9.81 -10.02
N ASN A 425 13.51 10.22 -11.19
CA ASN A 425 13.11 9.67 -12.49
C ASN A 425 13.07 8.12 -12.47
N PRO A 426 12.04 7.50 -13.06
CA PRO A 426 11.84 6.06 -13.02
C PRO A 426 13.07 5.31 -13.51
N LEU A 427 13.44 4.23 -12.82
CA LEU A 427 14.42 3.30 -13.34
C LEU A 427 13.77 2.53 -14.49
N VAL A 428 14.09 2.90 -15.74
CA VAL A 428 13.55 2.25 -16.93
C VAL A 428 14.64 1.39 -17.57
N ILE A 429 14.28 0.16 -17.93
CA ILE A 429 15.15 -0.78 -18.64
C ILE A 429 14.65 -0.87 -20.08
N ASP A 430 15.56 -0.68 -21.03
CA ASP A 430 15.24 -0.54 -22.45
C ASP A 430 15.34 -1.84 -23.26
N LYS A 431 16.00 -2.87 -22.70
CA LYS A 431 16.37 -4.11 -23.40
C LYS A 431 15.88 -5.36 -22.67
N PRO A 432 15.48 -6.43 -23.40
CA PRO A 432 15.28 -7.75 -22.82
C PRO A 432 16.51 -8.25 -22.07
N TYR A 433 16.30 -9.03 -21.02
CA TYR A 433 17.38 -9.78 -20.39
C TYR A 433 17.75 -11.00 -21.26
N PRO A 434 19.05 -11.31 -21.43
CA PRO A 434 19.45 -12.47 -22.22
C PRO A 434 18.93 -13.78 -21.58
N PRO A 435 18.59 -14.81 -22.37
CA PRO A 435 18.12 -16.10 -21.87
C PRO A 435 19.26 -16.95 -21.30
N THR A 436 19.93 -16.42 -20.28
CA THR A 436 21.07 -17.04 -19.58
C THR A 436 20.92 -16.84 -18.06
N ILE A 437 21.62 -17.66 -17.26
CA ILE A 437 21.64 -17.51 -15.78
C ILE A 437 22.16 -16.11 -15.38
N TYR A 438 23.12 -15.56 -16.13
CA TYR A 438 23.59 -14.18 -15.96
C TYR A 438 22.48 -13.14 -16.18
N GLY A 439 21.60 -13.36 -17.18
CA GLY A 439 20.41 -12.53 -17.39
C GLY A 439 19.41 -12.61 -16.24
N LEU A 440 19.17 -13.81 -15.69
CA LEU A 440 18.29 -14.00 -14.53
C LEU A 440 18.81 -13.28 -13.27
N GLU A 441 20.10 -13.43 -12.95
CA GLU A 441 20.70 -12.72 -11.80
C GLU A 441 20.77 -11.20 -12.02
N SER A 442 21.01 -10.75 -13.26
CA SER A 442 20.94 -9.32 -13.61
C SER A 442 19.52 -8.76 -13.39
N ALA A 443 18.48 -9.49 -13.81
CA ALA A 443 17.09 -9.10 -13.56
C ALA A 443 16.74 -9.12 -12.06
N ARG A 444 17.21 -10.12 -11.32
CA ARG A 444 17.02 -10.26 -9.86
C ARG A 444 17.72 -9.13 -9.08
N MET A 445 18.90 -8.69 -9.54
CA MET A 445 19.56 -7.49 -9.02
C MET A 445 18.74 -6.22 -9.31
N GLN A 446 18.19 -6.08 -10.52
CA GLN A 446 17.35 -4.92 -10.88
C GLN A 446 16.04 -4.88 -10.09
N CYS A 447 15.42 -6.02 -9.77
CA CYS A 447 14.30 -6.09 -8.83
C CYS A 447 14.65 -5.47 -7.45
N ARG A 448 15.88 -5.68 -6.96
CA ARG A 448 16.35 -5.06 -5.70
C ARG A 448 16.47 -3.54 -5.82
N PHE A 449 16.99 -3.03 -6.93
CA PHE A 449 17.06 -1.58 -7.15
C PHE A 449 15.67 -0.92 -7.25
N MET A 450 14.69 -1.60 -7.86
CA MET A 450 13.28 -1.15 -7.86
C MET A 450 12.69 -1.13 -6.44
N MET A 451 12.88 -2.20 -5.66
CA MET A 451 12.40 -2.27 -4.27
C MET A 451 13.05 -1.19 -3.38
N ASN A 452 14.36 -0.96 -3.49
CA ASN A 452 15.06 0.08 -2.74
C ASN A 452 14.57 1.50 -3.11
N ARG A 453 14.24 1.73 -4.39
CA ARG A 453 13.63 2.99 -4.85
C ARG A 453 12.22 3.19 -4.30
N ILE A 454 11.43 2.12 -4.16
CA ILE A 454 10.11 2.19 -3.52
C ILE A 454 10.25 2.51 -2.02
N ILE A 455 11.16 1.85 -1.29
CA ILE A 455 11.44 2.16 0.13
C ILE A 455 11.80 3.63 0.30
N SER A 456 12.75 4.14 -0.49
CA SER A 456 13.18 5.54 -0.45
C SER A 456 12.06 6.54 -0.76
N GLU A 457 11.03 6.16 -1.52
CA GLU A 457 9.87 7.02 -1.77
C GLU A 457 8.88 7.00 -0.60
N VAL A 458 8.67 5.85 0.03
CA VAL A 458 7.92 5.75 1.30
C VAL A 458 8.57 6.56 2.41
N ASP A 459 9.90 6.60 2.47
CA ASP A 459 10.63 7.46 3.40
C ASP A 459 10.38 8.95 3.14
N LYS A 460 10.24 9.38 1.87
CA LYS A 460 9.85 10.77 1.56
C LYS A 460 8.41 11.03 1.98
N VAL A 461 7.46 10.19 1.57
CA VAL A 461 6.03 10.32 1.90
C VAL A 461 5.77 10.29 3.42
N ALA A 462 6.61 9.60 4.20
CA ALA A 462 6.54 9.61 5.66
C ALA A 462 6.91 10.96 6.31
N ASN A 463 7.73 11.77 5.64
CA ASN A 463 8.13 13.11 6.11
C ASN A 463 7.36 14.24 5.40
N TYR A 464 6.87 13.98 4.19
CA TYR A 464 6.28 14.94 3.24
C TYR A 464 5.01 14.31 2.62
N PRO A 465 3.86 14.24 3.33
CA PRO A 465 2.68 13.49 2.88
C PRO A 465 2.03 14.08 1.62
N GLU A 466 2.18 15.37 1.37
CA GLU A 466 1.69 16.10 0.19
C GLU A 466 2.29 15.59 -1.13
N ILE A 467 3.42 14.88 -1.07
CA ILE A 467 3.99 14.10 -2.19
C ILE A 467 2.96 13.10 -2.77
N ALA A 468 2.07 12.56 -1.94
CA ALA A 468 1.03 11.63 -2.39
C ALA A 468 -0.14 12.31 -3.13
N THR A 469 -0.18 13.64 -3.17
CA THR A 469 -1.15 14.45 -3.91
C THR A 469 -0.54 15.19 -5.11
N ASP A 470 0.76 15.01 -5.37
CA ASP A 470 1.45 15.60 -6.52
C ASP A 470 1.14 14.80 -7.80
N GLU A 471 0.10 15.21 -8.53
CA GLU A 471 -0.29 14.66 -9.84
C GLU A 471 0.79 14.83 -10.93
N THR A 472 1.86 15.59 -10.68
CA THR A 472 2.99 15.73 -11.63
C THR A 472 4.14 14.76 -11.32
N ARG A 473 4.09 14.04 -10.20
CA ARG A 473 5.17 13.17 -9.73
C ARG A 473 5.30 11.85 -10.50
N PRO A 474 6.44 11.59 -11.17
CA PRO A 474 6.70 10.28 -11.77
C PRO A 474 6.91 9.20 -10.70
N LEU A 475 6.45 7.98 -10.99
CA LEU A 475 6.73 6.82 -10.15
C LEU A 475 8.24 6.51 -10.16
N PRO A 476 8.87 6.17 -9.03
CA PRO A 476 10.32 5.94 -8.98
C PRO A 476 10.76 4.58 -9.54
N TYR A 477 9.81 3.77 -10.02
CA TYR A 477 10.00 2.42 -10.56
C TYR A 477 9.25 2.24 -11.90
N MET A 478 9.71 1.27 -12.69
CA MET A 478 9.01 0.74 -13.86
C MET A 478 7.87 -0.18 -13.42
N SER A 479 6.71 -0.15 -14.09
CA SER A 479 5.60 -1.09 -13.80
C SER A 479 6.07 -2.56 -13.78
N PRO A 480 5.77 -3.35 -12.72
CA PRO A 480 6.17 -4.76 -12.64
C PRO A 480 5.66 -5.62 -13.80
N PHE A 481 4.51 -5.26 -14.39
CA PHE A 481 3.98 -5.90 -15.59
C PHE A 481 4.89 -5.69 -16.80
N LEU A 482 5.38 -4.46 -17.00
CA LEU A 482 6.29 -4.13 -18.10
C LEU A 482 7.69 -4.71 -17.86
N PHE A 483 8.16 -4.73 -16.60
CA PHE A 483 9.40 -5.43 -16.23
C PHE A 483 9.33 -6.93 -16.57
N ASN A 484 8.20 -7.59 -16.29
CA ASN A 484 7.98 -9.01 -16.66
C ASN A 484 8.05 -9.25 -18.18
N LEU A 485 7.73 -8.27 -19.03
CA LEU A 485 7.86 -8.41 -20.49
C LEU A 485 9.32 -8.47 -20.96
N LEU A 486 10.28 -8.01 -20.15
CA LEU A 486 11.71 -8.08 -20.47
C LEU A 486 12.37 -9.41 -20.05
N LEU A 487 11.67 -10.25 -19.26
CA LEU A 487 12.24 -11.48 -18.70
C LEU A 487 12.19 -12.65 -19.69
N PRO A 488 13.25 -13.49 -19.77
CA PRO A 488 13.23 -14.71 -20.57
C PRO A 488 12.22 -15.71 -19.99
N THR A 489 11.62 -16.51 -20.86
CA THR A 489 10.60 -17.50 -20.51
C THR A 489 11.20 -18.90 -20.38
N ALA A 490 10.74 -19.66 -19.39
CA ALA A 490 11.10 -21.06 -19.21
C ALA A 490 10.34 -21.97 -20.21
N CYS A 491 11.02 -22.97 -20.74
CA CYS A 491 10.41 -24.09 -21.45
C CYS A 491 10.93 -25.41 -20.83
N PRO A 492 10.05 -26.33 -20.39
CA PRO A 492 10.48 -27.62 -19.85
C PRO A 492 11.34 -28.40 -20.85
N GLN A 493 12.46 -28.96 -20.40
CA GLN A 493 13.21 -29.93 -21.19
C GLN A 493 12.53 -31.29 -21.04
N VAL A 494 11.83 -31.74 -22.08
CA VAL A 494 11.40 -33.14 -22.17
C VAL A 494 12.66 -33.99 -22.26
N SER A 495 12.97 -34.72 -21.19
CA SER A 495 14.05 -35.70 -21.17
C SER A 495 13.77 -36.77 -22.23
N GLN A 496 14.55 -36.80 -23.30
CA GLN A 496 14.57 -37.95 -24.19
C GLN A 496 15.04 -39.16 -23.36
N PRO A 497 14.39 -40.33 -23.48
CA PRO A 497 14.87 -41.53 -22.81
C PRO A 497 16.28 -41.85 -23.34
N ILE A 498 17.19 -42.17 -22.43
CA ILE A 498 18.53 -42.65 -22.79
C ILE A 498 18.34 -44.02 -23.45
N VAL A 499 18.84 -44.15 -24.69
CA VAL A 499 18.77 -45.35 -25.53
C VAL A 499 20.02 -46.21 -25.34
#